data_AF-A0A497H4S1-F1
#
_entry.id   AF-A0A497H4S1-F1
#
_cell.length_a   1.000
_cell.length_b   1.000
_cell.length_c   1.000
_cell.angle_alpha   90.00
_cell.angle_beta   90.00
_cell.angle_gamma   90.00
#
_symmetry.space_group_name_H-M   'P 1'
#
loop_
_entity.id
_entity.type
_entity.pdbx_description
1 polymer ?
#
loop_
_entity_poly.entity_id
_entity_poly.type
_entity_poly.pdbx_seq_one_letter_code
_entity_poly.pdbx_strand_id
1 'polypeptide(L)'
;MRYSSIMNISLNPDVAIGYKSPSQQVRVITEKWFEENMYCPACPSDYLEPAPPNEKVIDFICPRCDERYQMKSTKRALGYRVTNSAYLPKITAIRKKTNPNYVFMHYDAHSMAVRNLIVVPRHFFSPDVIEKRKPLSSNARRSGWEGSTILLGRLPPDARIHLIMDGIVLPEHMIRATWQHFTFLEEIPTSSKGWLTDVLSYVRKLEKPEFTLADVYAFEDELRKLHPKNKHIKPKIRQQLQLLRDKGILEFLERGKYRIVK
;
A
#
# COMPACT_ATOMS: atom_id res chain seq x y z
N MET A 1 -9.24 -21.43 -21.16
CA MET A 1 -8.16 -21.69 -20.18
C MET A 1 -6.87 -21.10 -20.73
N ARG A 2 -6.49 -19.89 -20.32
CA ARG A 2 -5.11 -19.45 -20.50
C ARG A 2 -4.31 -20.11 -19.38
N TYR A 3 -3.29 -20.88 -19.72
CA TYR A 3 -2.31 -21.37 -18.75
C TYR A 3 -1.83 -20.17 -17.92
N SER A 4 -1.63 -20.34 -16.61
CA SER A 4 -1.04 -19.31 -15.75
C SER A 4 0.33 -18.94 -16.33
N SER A 5 0.34 -17.87 -17.12
CA SER A 5 1.56 -17.33 -17.70
C SER A 5 2.31 -16.67 -16.56
N ILE A 6 3.47 -17.22 -16.22
CA ILE A 6 4.38 -16.61 -15.25
C ILE A 6 4.60 -15.15 -15.70
N MET A 7 4.30 -14.20 -14.80
CA MET A 7 4.44 -12.77 -15.05
C MET A 7 5.86 -12.48 -15.56
N ASN A 8 5.98 -11.91 -16.77
CA ASN A 8 7.28 -11.53 -17.32
C ASN A 8 7.81 -10.33 -16.55
N ILE A 9 9.05 -10.38 -16.06
CA ILE A 9 9.64 -9.26 -15.29
C ILE A 9 10.43 -8.27 -16.15
N SER A 10 10.65 -8.56 -17.44
CA SER A 10 11.42 -7.69 -18.34
C SER A 10 10.60 -6.50 -18.83
N LEU A 11 11.16 -5.30 -18.69
CA LEU A 11 10.66 -4.06 -19.26
C LEU A 11 11.16 -3.91 -20.69
N ASN A 12 10.32 -3.37 -21.57
CA ASN A 12 10.70 -3.03 -22.95
C ASN A 12 10.99 -1.52 -23.05
N PRO A 13 12.24 -1.06 -23.21
CA PRO A 13 12.56 0.36 -23.37
C PRO A 13 12.06 0.95 -24.70
N ASP A 14 11.87 0.13 -25.73
CA ASP A 14 11.61 0.57 -27.09
C ASP A 14 10.27 1.30 -27.23
N VAL A 15 9.31 0.97 -26.37
CA VAL A 15 8.00 1.63 -26.30
C VAL A 15 8.08 3.13 -25.96
N ALA A 16 9.24 3.60 -25.48
CA ALA A 16 9.45 4.98 -25.08
C ALA A 16 10.45 5.78 -25.94
N ILE A 17 10.91 5.24 -27.07
CA ILE A 17 11.91 5.89 -27.95
C ILE A 17 11.54 7.33 -28.34
N GLY A 18 10.24 7.61 -28.56
CA GLY A 18 9.75 8.94 -28.94
C GLY A 18 9.73 9.99 -27.81
N TYR A 19 9.97 9.61 -26.55
CA TYR A 19 9.86 10.51 -25.40
C TYR A 19 11.21 11.10 -25.00
N LYS A 20 11.27 12.42 -24.83
CA LYS A 20 12.51 13.13 -24.44
C LYS A 20 12.76 13.20 -22.93
N SER A 21 11.69 13.18 -22.12
CA SER A 21 11.79 13.32 -20.67
C SER A 21 12.04 11.96 -20.01
N PRO A 22 13.11 11.78 -19.21
CA PRO A 22 13.35 10.52 -18.52
C PRO A 22 12.18 10.08 -17.63
N SER A 23 11.49 11.03 -16.99
CA SER A 23 10.30 10.73 -16.19
C SER A 23 9.12 10.24 -17.02
N GLN A 24 8.98 10.69 -18.27
CA GLN A 24 7.93 10.23 -19.17
C GLN A 24 8.29 8.88 -19.79
N GLN A 25 9.56 8.68 -20.16
CA GLN A 25 10.04 7.39 -20.65
C GLN A 25 9.75 6.28 -19.64
N VAL A 26 10.17 6.48 -18.37
CA VAL A 26 9.91 5.52 -17.29
C VAL A 26 8.42 5.28 -17.09
N ARG A 27 7.60 6.33 -17.14
CA ARG A 27 6.15 6.20 -17.02
C ARG A 27 5.60 5.28 -18.11
N VAL A 28 5.90 5.56 -19.38
CA VAL A 28 5.42 4.79 -20.54
C VAL A 28 5.89 3.33 -20.47
N ILE A 29 7.18 3.10 -20.19
CA ILE A 29 7.76 1.76 -20.06
C ILE A 29 7.05 0.96 -18.95
N THR A 30 6.90 1.56 -17.76
CA THR A 30 6.38 0.82 -16.60
C THR A 30 4.87 0.65 -16.62
N GLU A 31 4.11 1.62 -17.15
CA GLU A 31 2.67 1.48 -17.38
C GLU A 31 2.40 0.43 -18.47
N LYS A 32 3.16 0.42 -19.57
CA LYS A 32 3.00 -0.57 -20.64
C LYS A 32 3.27 -1.99 -20.14
N TRP A 33 4.34 -2.19 -19.39
CA TRP A 33 4.61 -3.48 -18.76
C TRP A 33 3.46 -3.90 -17.83
N PHE A 34 2.93 -2.97 -17.02
CA PHE A 34 1.86 -3.27 -16.08
C PHE A 34 0.56 -3.68 -16.79
N GLU A 35 0.19 -2.96 -17.85
CA GLU A 35 -0.95 -3.31 -18.73
C GLU A 35 -0.87 -4.75 -19.24
N GLU A 36 0.32 -5.17 -19.69
CA GLU A 36 0.51 -6.46 -20.36
C GLU A 36 0.65 -7.64 -19.40
N ASN A 37 1.01 -7.40 -18.15
CA ASN A 37 1.43 -8.45 -17.22
C ASN A 37 0.55 -8.60 -15.98
N MET A 38 -0.26 -7.59 -15.64
CA MET A 38 -0.94 -7.57 -14.35
C MET A 38 -2.33 -8.15 -14.38
N TYR A 39 -2.58 -9.03 -13.42
CA TYR A 39 -3.91 -9.47 -13.00
C TYR A 39 -4.44 -8.59 -11.85
N CYS A 40 -5.72 -8.74 -11.49
CA CYS A 40 -6.30 -8.05 -10.34
C CYS A 40 -6.02 -8.81 -9.03
N PRO A 41 -5.36 -8.19 -8.03
CA PRO A 41 -5.17 -8.82 -6.72
C PRO A 41 -6.46 -9.00 -5.90
N ALA A 42 -7.52 -8.25 -6.22
CA ALA A 42 -8.77 -8.22 -5.46
C ALA A 42 -9.81 -9.24 -5.92
N CYS A 43 -9.72 -9.75 -7.15
CA CYS A 43 -10.70 -10.66 -7.72
C CYS A 43 -10.05 -11.62 -8.73
N PRO A 44 -10.79 -12.64 -9.24
CA PRO A 44 -10.24 -13.57 -10.23
C PRO A 44 -10.16 -12.99 -11.66
N SER A 45 -9.99 -11.68 -11.83
CA SER A 45 -9.65 -11.09 -13.13
C SER A 45 -8.17 -11.29 -13.39
N ASP A 46 -7.83 -11.77 -14.59
CA ASP A 46 -6.46 -12.04 -15.01
C ASP A 46 -5.82 -10.84 -15.73
N TYR A 47 -6.52 -9.73 -15.81
CA TYR A 47 -6.01 -8.48 -16.37
C TYR A 47 -6.57 -7.23 -15.66
N LEU A 48 -5.90 -6.11 -15.90
CA LEU A 48 -6.32 -4.74 -15.58
C LEU A 48 -6.32 -3.90 -16.85
N GLU A 49 -7.25 -2.95 -16.96
CA GLU A 49 -7.36 -2.06 -18.11
C GLU A 49 -6.77 -0.68 -17.77
N PRO A 50 -6.09 0.00 -18.71
CA PRO A 50 -5.72 1.39 -18.53
C PRO A 50 -6.95 2.26 -18.25
N ALA A 51 -6.83 3.19 -17.30
CA ALA A 51 -7.92 4.11 -17.03
C ALA A 51 -8.19 5.02 -18.26
N PRO A 52 -9.44 5.46 -18.48
CA PRO A 52 -9.77 6.39 -19.54
C PRO A 52 -8.90 7.66 -19.50
N PRO A 53 -8.58 8.27 -20.66
CA PRO A 53 -7.82 9.52 -20.71
C PRO A 53 -8.41 10.59 -19.78
N ASN A 54 -7.53 11.31 -19.08
CA ASN A 54 -7.85 12.38 -18.11
C ASN A 54 -8.45 11.95 -16.76
N GLU A 55 -8.55 10.64 -16.47
CA GLU A 55 -8.91 10.19 -15.14
C GLU A 55 -7.77 10.47 -14.15
N LYS A 56 -7.86 11.61 -13.47
CA LYS A 56 -6.78 12.07 -12.58
C LYS A 56 -6.58 11.06 -11.45
N VAL A 57 -5.32 10.68 -11.25
CA VAL A 57 -4.85 9.87 -10.10
C VAL A 57 -5.17 8.37 -10.23
N ILE A 58 -5.79 7.91 -11.31
CA ILE A 58 -6.03 6.48 -11.58
C ILE A 58 -5.29 6.11 -12.86
N ASP A 59 -4.50 5.05 -12.80
CA ASP A 59 -3.71 4.58 -13.95
C ASP A 59 -4.33 3.29 -14.54
N PHE A 60 -4.91 2.43 -13.69
CA PHE A 60 -5.56 1.18 -14.10
C PHE A 60 -6.85 0.89 -13.34
N ILE A 61 -7.76 0.15 -13.96
CA ILE A 61 -9.05 -0.28 -13.40
C ILE A 61 -9.24 -1.77 -13.67
N CYS A 62 -9.76 -2.50 -12.68
CA CYS A 62 -10.18 -3.88 -12.90
C CYS A 62 -11.58 -3.89 -13.56
N PRO A 63 -11.75 -4.50 -14.74
CA PRO A 63 -13.06 -4.53 -15.42
C PRO A 63 -14.09 -5.45 -14.74
N ARG A 64 -13.67 -6.24 -13.76
CA ARG A 64 -14.53 -7.20 -13.05
C ARG A 64 -15.06 -6.69 -11.71
N CYS A 65 -14.24 -5.97 -10.95
CA CYS A 65 -14.58 -5.55 -9.58
C CYS A 65 -14.43 -4.04 -9.36
N ASP A 66 -14.15 -3.28 -10.42
CA ASP A 66 -13.98 -1.82 -10.42
C ASP A 66 -12.88 -1.28 -9.49
N GLU A 67 -12.06 -2.15 -8.90
CA GLU A 67 -10.92 -1.72 -8.10
C GLU A 67 -9.95 -0.91 -8.95
N ARG A 68 -9.48 0.19 -8.38
CA ARG A 68 -8.71 1.22 -9.08
C ARG A 68 -7.28 1.24 -8.58
N TYR A 69 -6.31 1.43 -9.45
CA TYR A 69 -4.89 1.35 -9.13
C TYR A 69 -4.16 2.61 -9.60
N GLN A 70 -3.29 3.13 -8.72
CA GLN A 70 -2.32 4.17 -9.05
C GLN A 70 -0.91 3.62 -8.91
N MET A 71 -0.12 3.75 -9.98
CA MET A 71 1.27 3.35 -10.04
C MET A 71 2.24 4.45 -9.62
N LYS A 72 3.34 4.00 -9.03
CA LYS A 72 4.53 4.77 -8.70
C LYS A 72 5.76 3.90 -8.95
N SER A 73 6.59 4.31 -9.92
CA SER A 73 7.77 3.55 -10.34
C SER A 73 9.07 4.27 -9.98
N THR A 74 10.10 3.52 -9.60
CA THR A 74 11.42 4.06 -9.24
C THR A 74 12.53 3.08 -9.59
N LYS A 75 13.69 3.60 -10.01
CA LYS A 75 14.91 2.81 -10.19
C LYS A 75 15.70 2.55 -8.90
N ARG A 76 15.27 3.18 -7.80
CA ARG A 76 15.86 3.01 -6.47
C ARG A 76 15.04 2.01 -5.68
N ALA A 77 15.70 1.24 -4.82
CA ALA A 77 15.03 0.37 -3.85
C ALA A 77 13.93 1.14 -3.10
N LEU A 78 12.78 0.47 -2.89
CA LEU A 78 11.65 1.06 -2.17
C LEU A 78 12.03 1.26 -0.70
N GLY A 79 12.09 2.53 -0.29
CA GLY A 79 12.22 2.88 1.12
C GLY A 79 10.88 2.92 1.85
N TYR A 80 10.93 3.30 3.11
CA TYR A 80 9.74 3.49 3.96
C TYR A 80 8.92 4.75 3.63
N ARG A 81 9.36 5.55 2.66
CA ARG A 81 8.80 6.85 2.30
C ARG A 81 8.81 7.00 0.78
N VAL A 82 7.65 7.28 0.19
CA VAL A 82 7.52 7.46 -1.26
C VAL A 82 6.97 8.86 -1.56
N THR A 83 7.74 9.63 -2.33
CA THR A 83 7.29 10.95 -2.79
C THR A 83 6.12 10.81 -3.75
N ASN A 84 5.16 11.71 -3.64
CA ASN A 84 3.88 11.54 -4.28
C ASN A 84 3.28 12.89 -4.72
N SER A 85 2.07 12.84 -5.30
CA SER A 85 1.33 13.97 -5.87
C SER A 85 0.87 14.97 -4.82
N ALA A 86 0.07 15.96 -5.26
CA ALA A 86 -0.43 17.05 -4.42
C ALA A 86 -1.13 16.52 -3.16
N TYR A 87 -0.88 17.17 -2.02
CA TYR A 87 -1.40 16.73 -0.73
C TYR A 87 -2.94 16.80 -0.65
N LEU A 88 -3.52 17.94 -1.02
CA LEU A 88 -4.94 18.23 -0.78
C LEU A 88 -5.90 17.28 -1.53
N PRO A 89 -5.71 16.97 -2.82
CA PRO A 89 -6.56 15.99 -3.52
C PRO A 89 -6.48 14.61 -2.87
N LYS A 90 -5.30 14.21 -2.42
CA LYS A 90 -5.07 12.88 -1.85
C LYS A 90 -5.74 12.71 -0.49
N ILE A 91 -5.57 13.67 0.40
CA ILE A 91 -6.20 13.60 1.72
C ILE A 91 -7.73 13.66 1.59
N THR A 92 -8.24 14.41 0.61
CA THR A 92 -9.67 14.46 0.29
C THR A 92 -10.17 13.10 -0.18
N ALA A 93 -9.47 12.43 -1.10
CA ALA A 93 -9.83 11.11 -1.58
C ALA A 93 -9.84 10.06 -0.46
N ILE A 94 -8.83 10.07 0.43
CA ILE A 94 -8.76 9.16 1.58
C ILE A 94 -9.93 9.39 2.54
N ARG A 95 -10.25 10.66 2.84
CA ARG A 95 -11.38 11.00 3.72
C ARG A 95 -12.73 10.60 3.11
N LYS A 96 -12.87 10.71 1.79
CA LYS A 96 -14.06 10.29 1.03
C LYS A 96 -14.08 8.79 0.69
N LYS A 97 -13.04 8.03 1.08
CA LYS A 97 -12.86 6.61 0.72
C LYS A 97 -12.82 6.33 -0.80
N THR A 98 -12.44 7.34 -1.61
CA THR A 98 -12.35 7.25 -3.08
C THR A 98 -10.90 7.14 -3.58
N ASN A 99 -9.92 6.98 -2.68
CA ASN A 99 -8.54 6.77 -3.10
C ASN A 99 -8.35 5.41 -3.78
N PRO A 100 -7.46 5.30 -4.78
CA PRO A 100 -7.14 4.03 -5.38
C PRO A 100 -6.29 3.15 -4.45
N ASN A 101 -6.10 1.91 -4.86
CA ASN A 101 -5.00 1.06 -4.42
C ASN A 101 -3.68 1.63 -4.98
N TYR A 102 -2.59 1.42 -4.28
CA TYR A 102 -1.30 1.95 -4.68
C TYR A 102 -0.34 0.85 -5.07
N VAL A 103 0.23 0.98 -6.26
CA VAL A 103 1.25 0.08 -6.79
C VAL A 103 2.59 0.79 -6.71
N PHE A 104 3.57 0.13 -6.11
CA PHE A 104 4.94 0.59 -6.03
C PHE A 104 5.84 -0.39 -6.77
N MET A 105 6.43 0.09 -7.86
CA MET A 105 7.36 -0.68 -8.68
C MET A 105 8.78 -0.18 -8.45
N HIS A 106 9.67 -1.10 -8.08
CA HIS A 106 11.10 -0.91 -8.16
C HIS A 106 11.64 -1.75 -9.32
N TYR A 107 12.30 -1.08 -10.25
CA TYR A 107 12.95 -1.73 -11.40
C TYR A 107 14.45 -1.48 -11.37
N ASP A 108 15.21 -2.40 -11.94
CA ASP A 108 16.63 -2.21 -12.20
C ASP A 108 16.82 -1.54 -13.56
N ALA A 109 17.50 -0.40 -13.58
CA ALA A 109 17.65 0.41 -14.79
C ALA A 109 18.71 -0.13 -15.76
N HIS A 110 19.55 -1.08 -15.33
CA HIS A 110 20.60 -1.66 -16.18
C HIS A 110 20.06 -2.86 -16.95
N SER A 111 19.49 -3.82 -16.24
CA SER A 111 18.85 -5.02 -16.80
C SER A 111 17.45 -4.76 -17.34
N MET A 112 16.88 -3.58 -17.08
CA MET A 112 15.50 -3.23 -17.46
C MET A 112 14.51 -4.30 -16.99
N ALA A 113 14.60 -4.67 -15.71
CA ALA A 113 13.75 -5.70 -15.12
C ALA A 113 13.07 -5.20 -13.84
N VAL A 114 11.82 -5.61 -13.63
CA VAL A 114 11.08 -5.38 -12.39
C VAL A 114 11.71 -6.22 -11.28
N ARG A 115 12.21 -5.54 -10.25
CA ARG A 115 12.83 -6.19 -9.08
C ARG A 115 11.81 -6.40 -7.98
N ASN A 116 10.99 -5.40 -7.68
CA ASN A 116 9.98 -5.51 -6.65
C ASN A 116 8.68 -4.84 -7.11
N LEU A 117 7.57 -5.49 -6.85
CA LEU A 117 6.23 -4.97 -7.14
C LEU A 117 5.35 -5.17 -5.92
N ILE A 118 4.91 -4.07 -5.32
CA ILE A 118 4.10 -4.06 -4.11
C ILE A 118 2.77 -3.41 -4.44
N VAL A 119 1.67 -4.05 -4.05
CA VAL A 119 0.35 -3.43 -4.03
C VAL A 119 -0.08 -3.19 -2.59
N VAL A 120 -0.53 -1.98 -2.31
CA VAL A 120 -1.10 -1.59 -1.02
C VAL A 120 -2.60 -1.33 -1.22
N PRO A 121 -3.48 -2.16 -0.62
CA PRO A 121 -4.93 -1.96 -0.71
C PRO A 121 -5.36 -0.60 -0.16
N ARG A 122 -6.29 0.06 -0.85
CA ARG A 122 -6.79 1.40 -0.51
C ARG A 122 -7.31 1.50 0.92
N HIS A 123 -7.83 0.39 1.45
CA HIS A 123 -8.41 0.32 2.77
C HIS A 123 -7.39 0.40 3.90
N PHE A 124 -6.08 0.31 3.64
CA PHE A 124 -5.05 0.58 4.64
C PHE A 124 -4.70 2.07 4.76
N PHE A 125 -5.13 2.91 3.82
CA PHE A 125 -4.81 4.33 3.85
C PHE A 125 -5.70 5.09 4.84
N SER A 126 -5.04 5.76 5.79
CA SER A 126 -5.62 6.77 6.66
C SER A 126 -4.92 8.12 6.43
N PRO A 127 -5.45 9.24 6.94
CA PRO A 127 -4.74 10.51 6.98
C PRO A 127 -3.31 10.41 7.52
N ASP A 128 -3.10 9.53 8.50
CA ASP A 128 -1.86 9.43 9.26
C ASP A 128 -0.68 8.87 8.45
N VAL A 129 -0.96 8.16 7.35
CA VAL A 129 0.07 7.63 6.44
C VAL A 129 0.48 8.61 5.34
N ILE A 130 -0.14 9.80 5.29
CA ILE A 130 0.17 10.85 4.32
C ILE A 130 0.81 12.06 5.01
N GLU A 131 2.08 12.29 4.72
CA GLU A 131 2.80 13.46 5.23
C GLU A 131 2.69 14.63 4.24
N LYS A 132 2.28 15.80 4.73
CA LYS A 132 2.25 17.04 3.96
C LYS A 132 3.67 17.59 3.79
N ARG A 133 4.08 17.87 2.55
CA ARG A 133 5.38 18.51 2.27
C ARG A 133 5.27 20.02 2.32
N LYS A 134 6.39 20.68 2.63
CA LYS A 134 6.49 22.14 2.51
C LYS A 134 6.20 22.58 1.06
N PRO A 135 5.57 23.76 0.85
CA PRO A 135 5.40 24.34 -0.46
C PRO A 135 6.73 24.46 -1.21
N LEU A 136 6.70 24.32 -2.53
CA LEU A 136 7.86 24.66 -3.37
C LEU A 136 8.19 26.15 -3.25
N SER A 137 9.49 26.46 -3.36
CA SER A 137 10.00 27.84 -3.26
C SER A 137 9.39 28.75 -4.33
N SER A 138 9.44 30.06 -4.07
CA SER A 138 8.98 31.10 -4.99
C SER A 138 9.61 31.01 -6.39
N ASN A 139 10.85 30.52 -6.45
CA ASN A 139 11.63 30.41 -7.68
C ASN A 139 11.34 29.11 -8.46
N ALA A 140 10.54 28.19 -7.91
CA ALA A 140 10.19 26.96 -8.61
C ALA A 140 9.13 27.21 -9.69
N ARG A 141 9.19 26.45 -10.79
CA ARG A 141 8.17 26.48 -11.87
C ARG A 141 6.74 26.33 -11.35
N ARG A 142 6.54 25.57 -10.28
CA ARG A 142 5.25 25.39 -9.59
C ARG A 142 5.33 25.98 -8.18
N SER A 143 5.71 27.26 -8.09
CA SER A 143 5.79 28.01 -6.84
C SER A 143 4.54 27.80 -5.97
N GLY A 144 4.74 27.58 -4.67
CA GLY A 144 3.66 27.34 -3.72
C GLY A 144 3.01 25.95 -3.80
N TRP A 145 3.38 25.09 -4.76
CA TRP A 145 2.81 23.74 -4.85
C TRP A 145 3.20 22.88 -3.65
N GLU A 146 2.20 22.29 -3.00
CA GLU A 146 2.37 21.42 -1.84
C GLU A 146 2.20 19.94 -2.21
N GLY A 147 3.33 19.22 -2.20
CA GLY A 147 3.35 17.78 -2.42
C GLY A 147 2.99 16.97 -1.17
N SER A 148 2.95 15.65 -1.34
CA SER A 148 2.82 14.69 -0.23
C SER A 148 3.87 13.60 -0.29
N THR A 149 4.06 12.92 0.85
CA THR A 149 4.84 11.69 0.97
C THR A 149 3.92 10.60 1.54
N ILE A 150 3.94 9.41 0.93
CA ILE A 150 3.30 8.21 1.51
C ILE A 150 4.31 7.57 2.46
N LEU A 151 3.92 7.38 3.72
CA LEU A 151 4.74 6.78 4.77
C LEU A 151 4.52 5.26 4.81
N LEU A 152 5.13 4.53 3.88
CA LEU A 152 5.03 3.06 3.82
C LEU A 152 5.48 2.37 5.11
N GLY A 153 6.44 2.93 5.85
CA GLY A 153 6.89 2.38 7.12
C GLY A 153 5.88 2.50 8.27
N ARG A 154 4.80 3.26 8.09
CA ARG A 154 3.67 3.31 9.03
C ARG A 154 2.61 2.25 8.75
N LEU A 155 2.69 1.60 7.59
CA LEU A 155 1.75 0.54 7.26
C LEU A 155 2.24 -0.78 7.90
N PRO A 156 1.31 -1.63 8.35
CA PRO A 156 1.68 -2.97 8.79
C PRO A 156 2.31 -3.72 7.61
N PRO A 157 3.25 -4.66 7.84
CA PRO A 157 3.81 -5.49 6.79
C PRO A 157 2.75 -6.13 5.88
N ASP A 158 1.63 -6.56 6.47
CA ASP A 158 0.51 -7.19 5.75
C ASP A 158 -0.16 -6.27 4.72
N ALA A 159 -0.05 -4.95 4.88
CA ALA A 159 -0.59 -4.00 3.92
C ALA A 159 0.23 -3.94 2.63
N ARG A 160 1.49 -4.39 2.66
CA ARG A 160 2.42 -4.35 1.53
C ARG A 160 2.41 -5.72 0.87
N ILE A 161 1.43 -5.96 0.01
CA ILE A 161 1.28 -7.24 -0.67
C ILE A 161 2.29 -7.29 -1.80
N HIS A 162 3.29 -8.16 -1.66
CA HIS A 162 4.31 -8.36 -2.67
C HIS A 162 3.79 -9.27 -3.79
N LEU A 163 3.91 -8.82 -5.04
CA LEU A 163 3.63 -9.61 -6.24
C LEU A 163 4.94 -10.09 -6.86
N ILE A 164 5.96 -9.24 -6.82
CA ILE A 164 7.34 -9.59 -7.18
C ILE A 164 8.23 -9.19 -6.01
N MET A 165 9.11 -10.09 -5.59
CA MET A 165 10.13 -9.87 -4.56
C MET A 165 11.49 -10.28 -5.09
N ASP A 166 12.39 -9.31 -5.21
CA ASP A 166 13.75 -9.48 -5.77
C ASP A 166 13.83 -10.25 -7.09
N GLY A 167 12.87 -9.97 -7.99
CA GLY A 167 12.73 -10.58 -9.31
C GLY A 167 11.98 -11.91 -9.32
N ILE A 168 11.52 -12.39 -8.16
CA ILE A 168 10.75 -13.63 -8.04
C ILE A 168 9.26 -13.27 -8.00
N VAL A 169 8.50 -13.83 -8.94
CA VAL A 169 7.03 -13.72 -8.98
C VAL A 169 6.43 -14.59 -7.89
N LEU A 170 5.58 -14.01 -7.05
CA LEU A 170 4.91 -14.72 -5.97
C LEU A 170 3.56 -15.32 -6.45
N PRO A 171 3.08 -16.43 -5.86
CA PRO A 171 1.87 -17.10 -6.33
C PRO A 171 0.60 -16.25 -6.17
N GLU A 172 -0.21 -16.15 -7.23
CA GLU A 172 -1.43 -15.31 -7.25
C GLU A 172 -2.43 -15.68 -6.14
N HIS A 173 -2.58 -16.98 -5.86
CA HIS A 173 -3.52 -17.46 -4.85
C HIS A 173 -3.16 -16.95 -3.45
N MET A 174 -1.87 -16.87 -3.11
CA MET A 174 -1.41 -16.29 -1.85
C MET A 174 -1.72 -14.79 -1.80
N ILE A 175 -1.50 -14.08 -2.91
CA ILE A 175 -1.72 -12.63 -3.01
C ILE A 175 -3.21 -12.31 -2.86
N ARG A 176 -4.09 -13.05 -3.55
CA ARG A 176 -5.55 -12.91 -3.43
C ARG A 176 -6.03 -13.30 -2.03
N ALA A 177 -5.47 -14.34 -1.40
CA ALA A 177 -5.79 -14.72 -0.02
C ALA A 177 -5.40 -13.62 0.98
N THR A 178 -4.19 -13.06 0.88
CA THR A 178 -3.76 -11.93 1.71
C THR A 178 -4.66 -10.72 1.50
N TRP A 179 -5.05 -10.41 0.25
CA TRP A 179 -5.98 -9.31 -0.03
C TRP A 179 -7.31 -9.53 0.69
N GLN A 180 -7.91 -10.71 0.52
CA GLN A 180 -9.20 -11.07 1.11
C GLN A 180 -9.20 -10.96 2.63
N HIS A 181 -8.11 -11.39 3.28
CA HIS A 181 -7.95 -11.36 4.73
C HIS A 181 -8.06 -9.95 5.33
N PHE A 182 -7.83 -8.89 4.55
CA PHE A 182 -7.88 -7.50 5.01
C PHE A 182 -8.99 -6.65 4.38
N THR A 183 -9.91 -7.24 3.60
CA THR A 183 -11.04 -6.50 2.99
C THR A 183 -11.96 -5.86 4.02
N PHE A 184 -12.10 -6.48 5.21
CA PHE A 184 -12.90 -5.94 6.32
C PHE A 184 -12.49 -4.52 6.74
N LEU A 185 -11.27 -4.07 6.43
CA LEU A 185 -10.81 -2.70 6.70
C LEU A 185 -11.63 -1.64 5.94
N GLU A 186 -12.37 -2.01 4.90
CA GLU A 186 -13.29 -1.12 4.20
C GLU A 186 -14.41 -0.61 5.12
N GLU A 187 -14.94 -1.51 5.94
CA GLU A 187 -16.03 -1.26 6.89
C GLU A 187 -15.57 -0.40 8.07
N ILE A 188 -14.27 -0.42 8.38
CA ILE A 188 -13.71 0.31 9.52
C ILE A 188 -13.71 1.83 9.25
N PRO A 189 -14.25 2.64 10.17
CA PRO A 189 -14.22 4.10 10.05
C PRO A 189 -12.79 4.63 9.94
N THR A 190 -12.57 5.65 9.09
CA THR A 190 -11.25 6.25 8.85
C THR A 190 -10.56 6.71 10.14
N SER A 191 -11.32 7.16 11.14
CA SER A 191 -10.82 7.59 12.46
C SER A 191 -10.30 6.42 13.32
N SER A 192 -10.82 5.21 13.14
CA SER A 192 -10.39 4.00 13.86
C SER A 192 -9.31 3.23 13.10
N LYS A 193 -9.27 3.38 11.78
CA LYS A 193 -8.33 2.71 10.89
C LYS A 193 -6.86 2.96 11.25
N GLY A 194 -6.49 4.22 11.52
CA GLY A 194 -5.12 4.56 11.92
C GLY A 194 -4.66 3.79 13.16
N TRP A 195 -5.51 3.75 14.21
CA TRP A 195 -5.25 2.98 15.41
C TRP A 195 -5.11 1.48 15.15
N LEU A 196 -6.02 0.92 14.34
CA LEU A 196 -6.02 -0.51 14.03
C LEU A 196 -4.74 -0.91 13.28
N THR A 197 -4.36 -0.13 12.27
CA THR A 197 -3.15 -0.38 11.47
C THR A 197 -1.87 -0.15 12.27
N ASP A 198 -1.83 0.86 13.13
CA ASP A 198 -0.66 1.13 13.98
C ASP A 198 -0.50 0.00 15.02
N VAL A 199 -1.58 -0.44 15.69
CA VAL A 199 -1.52 -1.59 16.63
C VAL A 199 -1.13 -2.88 15.91
N LEU A 200 -1.69 -3.18 14.74
CA LEU A 200 -1.29 -4.34 13.94
C LEU A 200 0.20 -4.28 13.59
N SER A 201 0.71 -3.11 13.22
CA SER A 201 2.14 -2.92 12.93
C SER A 201 3.01 -3.27 14.13
N TYR A 202 2.63 -2.86 15.34
CA TYR A 202 3.38 -3.20 16.56
C TYR A 202 3.28 -4.67 16.93
N VAL A 203 2.12 -5.30 16.74
CA VAL A 203 1.98 -6.76 16.90
C VAL A 203 2.91 -7.50 15.96
N ARG A 204 3.01 -7.09 14.69
CA ARG A 204 3.92 -7.71 13.71
C ARG A 204 5.39 -7.47 14.04
N LYS A 205 5.75 -6.30 14.56
CA LYS A 205 7.12 -5.97 15.01
C LYS A 205 7.62 -6.83 16.16
N LEU A 206 6.73 -7.50 16.90
CA LEU A 206 7.15 -8.44 17.94
C LEU A 206 7.86 -9.66 17.36
N GLU A 207 7.59 -10.01 16.09
CA GLU A 207 8.15 -11.19 15.41
C GLU A 207 7.90 -12.50 16.17
N LYS A 208 6.82 -12.56 16.96
CA LYS A 208 6.40 -13.74 17.72
C LYS A 208 5.06 -14.25 17.20
N PRO A 209 4.89 -15.58 17.03
CA PRO A 209 3.60 -16.16 16.68
C PRO A 209 2.57 -16.00 17.81
N GLU A 210 3.02 -15.97 19.07
CA GLU A 210 2.22 -15.70 20.25
C GLU A 210 2.79 -14.53 21.03
N PHE A 211 1.92 -13.67 21.57
CA PHE A 211 2.34 -12.51 22.34
C PHE A 211 1.37 -12.22 23.48
N THR A 212 1.83 -11.42 24.43
CA THR A 212 1.04 -10.97 25.57
C THR A 212 0.60 -9.53 25.38
N LEU A 213 -0.45 -9.14 26.11
CA LEU A 213 -0.88 -7.75 26.19
C LEU A 213 0.24 -6.83 26.72
N ALA A 214 1.11 -7.36 27.59
CA ALA A 214 2.27 -6.64 28.11
C ALA A 214 3.30 -6.34 27.01
N ASP A 215 3.54 -7.28 26.07
CA ASP A 215 4.42 -7.04 24.92
C ASP A 215 3.93 -5.83 24.09
N VAL A 216 2.62 -5.70 23.89
CA VAL A 216 2.06 -4.56 23.14
C VAL A 216 2.06 -3.27 23.95
N TYR A 217 1.89 -3.36 25.28
CA TYR A 217 1.98 -2.21 26.18
C TYR A 217 3.38 -1.61 26.25
N ALA A 218 4.42 -2.36 25.92
CA ALA A 218 5.77 -1.81 25.77
C ALA A 218 5.84 -0.69 24.70
N PHE A 219 4.90 -0.66 23.74
CA PHE A 219 4.82 0.36 22.68
C PHE A 219 3.86 1.51 23.00
N GLU A 220 3.45 1.67 24.26
CA GLU A 220 2.48 2.71 24.64
C GLU A 220 2.95 4.13 24.29
N ASP A 221 4.23 4.44 24.56
CA ASP A 221 4.77 5.78 24.35
C ASP A 221 4.88 6.13 22.86
N GLU A 222 5.22 5.17 22.01
CA GLU A 222 5.21 5.36 20.57
C GLU A 222 3.78 5.54 20.04
N LEU A 223 2.83 4.71 20.47
CA LEU A 223 1.41 4.85 20.10
C LEU A 223 0.83 6.19 20.57
N ARG A 224 1.26 6.68 21.74
CA ARG A 224 0.89 8.00 22.26
C ARG A 224 1.40 9.13 21.36
N LYS A 225 2.63 9.03 20.86
CA LYS A 225 3.20 10.00 19.90
C LYS A 225 2.44 9.99 18.56
N LEU A 226 2.01 8.82 18.10
CA LEU A 226 1.23 8.69 16.86
C LEU A 226 -0.21 9.21 17.00
N HIS A 227 -0.79 9.13 18.20
CA HIS A 227 -2.16 9.53 18.49
C HIS A 227 -2.27 10.49 19.68
N PRO A 228 -1.70 11.71 19.58
CA PRO A 228 -1.50 12.62 20.72
C PRO A 228 -2.81 13.11 21.36
N LYS A 229 -3.94 12.99 20.66
CA LYS A 229 -5.26 13.39 21.17
C LYS A 229 -5.89 12.36 22.10
N ASN A 230 -5.38 11.12 22.16
CA ASN A 230 -5.95 10.07 22.97
C ASN A 230 -5.23 9.96 24.33
N LYS A 231 -5.98 10.11 25.43
CA LYS A 231 -5.44 10.00 26.80
C LYS A 231 -5.48 8.57 27.36
N HIS A 232 -6.12 7.63 26.67
CA HIS A 232 -6.39 6.28 27.13
C HIS A 232 -5.78 5.23 26.18
N ILE A 233 -4.45 5.18 26.12
CA ILE A 233 -3.71 4.33 25.17
C ILE A 233 -3.92 2.83 25.44
N LYS A 234 -3.66 2.34 26.66
CA LYS A 234 -3.83 0.91 27.01
C LYS A 234 -5.26 0.38 26.76
N PRO A 235 -6.35 1.10 27.14
CA PRO A 235 -7.70 0.73 26.75
C PRO A 235 -7.90 0.67 25.23
N LYS A 236 -7.35 1.65 24.49
CA LYS A 236 -7.46 1.68 23.03
C LYS A 236 -6.72 0.51 22.37
N ILE A 237 -5.55 0.13 22.86
CA ILE A 237 -4.82 -1.08 22.43
C ILE A 237 -5.70 -2.32 22.60
N ARG A 238 -6.29 -2.52 23.79
CA ARG A 238 -7.18 -3.68 24.02
C ARG A 238 -8.35 -3.71 23.04
N GLN A 239 -8.98 -2.56 22.80
CA GLN A 239 -10.06 -2.45 21.83
C GLN A 239 -9.61 -2.86 20.42
N GLN A 240 -8.42 -2.43 19.97
CA GLN A 240 -7.91 -2.81 18.65
C GLN A 240 -7.57 -4.30 18.57
N LEU A 241 -6.96 -4.88 19.61
CA LEU A 241 -6.68 -6.32 19.66
C LEU A 241 -7.95 -7.18 19.63
N GLN A 242 -9.02 -6.73 20.31
CA GLN A 242 -10.33 -7.37 20.25
C GLN A 242 -10.91 -7.32 18.83
N LEU A 243 -10.85 -6.15 18.17
CA LEU A 243 -11.31 -6.01 16.79
C LEU A 243 -10.51 -6.89 15.81
N LEU A 244 -9.18 -6.95 15.95
CA LEU A 244 -8.34 -7.84 15.14
C LEU A 244 -8.69 -9.31 15.37
N ARG A 245 -8.99 -9.70 16.62
CA ARG A 245 -9.47 -11.05 16.93
C ARG A 245 -10.81 -11.35 16.27
N ASP A 246 -11.78 -10.46 16.41
CA ASP A 246 -13.13 -10.64 15.88
C ASP A 246 -13.14 -10.72 14.35
N LYS A 247 -12.11 -10.16 13.69
CA LYS A 247 -11.89 -10.23 12.25
C LYS A 247 -10.96 -11.38 11.82
N GLY A 248 -10.60 -12.28 12.74
CA GLY A 248 -9.81 -13.48 12.44
C GLY A 248 -8.31 -13.23 12.18
N ILE A 249 -7.80 -12.02 12.48
CA ILE A 249 -6.36 -11.70 12.37
C ILE A 249 -5.59 -12.27 13.57
N LEU A 250 -6.25 -12.32 14.72
CA LEU A 250 -5.70 -12.81 15.98
C LEU A 250 -6.62 -13.87 16.58
N GLU A 251 -6.03 -14.77 17.36
CA GLU A 251 -6.74 -15.73 18.20
C GLU A 251 -6.50 -15.35 19.66
N PHE A 252 -7.54 -15.42 20.49
CA PHE A 252 -7.41 -15.22 21.93
C PHE A 252 -7.20 -16.58 22.60
N LEU A 253 -6.04 -16.76 23.24
CA LEU A 253 -5.68 -18.02 23.88
C LEU A 253 -6.20 -18.06 25.32
N GLU A 254 -5.83 -17.04 26.09
CA GLU A 254 -6.18 -16.88 27.50
C GLU A 254 -6.04 -15.41 27.89
N ARG A 255 -6.27 -15.10 29.18
CA ARG A 255 -6.29 -13.72 29.67
C ARG A 255 -4.99 -12.97 29.35
N GLY A 256 -5.08 -12.08 28.36
CA GLY A 256 -3.97 -11.24 27.95
C GLY A 256 -2.95 -11.94 27.06
N LYS A 257 -3.26 -13.12 26.50
CA LYS A 257 -2.39 -13.85 25.57
C LYS A 257 -3.11 -14.06 24.24
N TYR A 258 -2.39 -13.80 23.15
CA TYR A 258 -2.90 -13.81 21.79
C TYR A 258 -1.97 -14.61 20.87
N ARG A 259 -2.52 -15.16 19.80
CA ARG A 259 -1.78 -15.76 18.68
C ARG A 259 -2.11 -15.03 17.38
N ILE A 260 -1.11 -14.89 16.52
CA ILE A 260 -1.29 -14.41 15.15
C ILE A 260 -1.86 -15.54 14.29
N VAL A 261 -2.99 -15.30 13.64
CA VAL A 261 -3.54 -16.21 12.62
C VAL A 261 -2.76 -16.01 11.33
N LYS A 262 -2.36 -17.11 10.69
CA LYS A 262 -1.64 -17.12 9.41
C LYS A 262 -2.59 -17.27 8.23
#